data_AF-A0A359I6Z0-F1
#
_entry.id   AF-A0A359I6Z0-F1
#
_cell.length_a   1.000
_cell.length_b   1.000
_cell.length_c   1.000
_cell.angle_alpha   90.00
_cell.angle_beta   90.00
_cell.angle_gamma   90.00
#
_symmetry.space_group_name_H-M   'P 1'
#
loop_
_entity.id
_entity.type
_entity.pdbx_description
1 polymer ?
#
loop_
_entity_poly.entity_id
_entity_poly.type
_entity_poly.pdbx_seq_one_letter_code
_entity_poly.pdbx_strand_id
1 'polypeptide(L)' 'MDKKFAVGVQVYLKSGGPDMTITKYPYSEDGSSDKSKAECSWFDENSNFHVHVFPIVALEFV' A
#
# COMPACT_ATOMS: atom_id res chain seq x y z
N MET A 1 14.96 -7.57 4.46
CA MET A 1 13.58 -7.03 4.46
C MET A 1 13.70 -5.63 3.90
N ASP A 2 13.07 -5.33 2.76
CA ASP A 2 13.08 -3.98 2.20
C ASP A 2 12.36 -3.05 3.18
N LYS A 3 13.13 -2.38 4.04
CA LYS A 3 12.62 -1.48 5.11
C LYS A 3 11.66 -0.41 4.58
N LYS A 4 11.73 -0.17 3.27
CA LYS A 4 10.86 0.69 2.49
C LYS A 4 9.39 0.27 2.60
N PHE A 5 9.05 -1.00 2.36
CA PHE A 5 7.66 -1.46 2.34
C PHE A 5 7.25 -2.14 3.66
N ALA A 6 7.39 -1.44 4.78
CA ALA A 6 6.93 -1.95 6.07
C ALA A 6 5.47 -1.56 6.34
N VAL A 7 4.74 -2.39 7.10
CA VAL A 7 3.40 -2.06 7.58
C VAL A 7 3.46 -0.78 8.44
N GLY A 8 2.53 0.14 8.22
CA GLY A 8 2.49 1.45 8.87
C GLY A 8 3.27 2.55 8.13
N VAL A 9 3.97 2.24 7.05
CA VAL A 9 4.64 3.25 6.21
C VAL A 9 3.62 3.97 5.34
N GLN A 10 3.71 5.29 5.31
CA GLN A 10 2.91 6.14 4.43
C GLN A 10 3.53 6.16 3.02
N VAL A 11 2.68 6.01 2.01
CA VAL A 11 3.02 5.94 0.60
C VAL A 11 1.99 6.68 -0.24
N TYR A 12 2.34 7.08 -1.45
CA TYR A 12 1.42 7.65 -2.43
C TYR A 12 1.58 6.97 -3.79
N LEU A 13 0.60 7.16 -4.68
CA LEU A 13 0.68 6.69 -6.06
C LEU A 13 1.53 7.64 -6.91
N LYS A 14 2.47 7.09 -7.68
CA LYS A 14 3.27 7.85 -8.67
C LYS A 14 2.43 8.64 -9.68
N SER A 15 1.23 8.16 -9.97
CA SER A 15 0.28 8.82 -10.87
C SER A 15 -0.43 10.03 -10.26
N GLY A 16 -0.17 10.33 -8.98
CA GLY A 16 -1.01 11.20 -8.17
C GLY A 16 -2.16 10.42 -7.54
N GLY A 17 -2.61 10.87 -6.37
CA GLY A 17 -3.65 10.22 -5.57
C GLY A 17 -3.57 10.63 -4.09
N PRO A 18 -4.40 10.02 -3.23
CA PRO A 18 -4.35 10.26 -1.80
C PRO A 18 -3.09 9.65 -1.18
N ASP A 19 -2.69 10.18 -0.03
CA ASP A 19 -1.73 9.51 0.85
C ASP A 19 -2.38 8.26 1.44
N MET A 20 -1.64 7.15 1.40
CA MET A 20 -2.10 5.85 1.86
C MET A 20 -1.11 5.25 2.86
N THR A 21 -1.54 4.28 3.64
CA THR A 21 -0.68 3.53 4.57
C THR A 21 -0.62 2.07 4.17
N ILE A 22 0.57 1.47 4.17
CA ILE A 22 0.73 0.03 3.94
C ILE A 22 0.14 -0.73 5.13
N THR A 23 -0.88 -1.56 4.87
CA THR A 23 -1.50 -2.46 5.88
C THR A 23 -0.95 -3.87 5.79
N LYS A 24 -0.48 -4.29 4.61
CA LYS A 24 0.07 -5.64 4.39
C LYS A 24 1.20 -5.65 3.37
N TYR A 25 2.36 -6.19 3.76
CA TYR A 25 3.47 -6.47 2.86
C TYR A 25 4.36 -7.61 3.41
N PRO A 26 4.84 -8.55 2.55
CA PRO A 26 4.38 -8.78 1.18
C PRO A 26 2.88 -9.11 1.15
N TYR A 27 2.18 -8.71 0.09
CA TYR A 27 0.78 -9.11 -0.05
C TYR A 27 0.69 -10.63 -0.10
N SER A 28 -0.24 -11.21 0.64
CA SER A 28 -0.45 -12.65 0.63
C SER A 28 -1.93 -12.98 0.58
N GLU A 29 -2.28 -13.93 -0.27
CA GLU A 29 -3.63 -14.45 -0.43
C GLU A 29 -3.50 -15.95 -0.68
N ASP A 30 -4.34 -16.75 -0.04
CA ASP A 30 -4.37 -18.21 -0.17
C ASP A 30 -3.02 -18.92 0.06
N GLY A 31 -2.20 -18.38 0.98
CA GLY A 31 -0.92 -18.97 1.38
C GLY A 31 0.26 -18.67 0.43
N SER A 32 0.03 -17.95 -0.67
CA SER A 32 1.09 -17.44 -1.55
C SER A 32 1.46 -16.01 -1.21
N SER A 33 2.75 -15.72 -1.00
CA SER A 33 3.25 -14.36 -0.75
C SER A 33 3.80 -13.73 -2.03
N ASP A 34 3.22 -12.60 -2.45
CA ASP A 34 3.66 -11.79 -3.59
C ASP A 34 4.40 -10.54 -3.10
N LYS A 35 5.73 -10.53 -3.26
CA LYS A 35 6.59 -9.40 -2.89
C LYS A 35 6.48 -8.20 -3.83
N SER A 36 5.79 -8.34 -4.97
CA SER A 36 5.56 -7.27 -5.94
C SER A 36 4.34 -6.41 -5.62
N LYS A 37 3.57 -6.77 -4.58
CA LYS A 37 2.33 -6.07 -4.19
C LYS A 37 2.32 -5.74 -2.70
N ALA A 38 1.62 -4.65 -2.38
CA ALA A 38 1.30 -4.24 -1.02
C ALA A 38 -0.19 -3.90 -0.93
N GLU A 39 -0.83 -4.25 0.17
CA GLU A 39 -2.15 -3.73 0.51
C GLU A 39 -1.96 -2.38 1.20
N CYS A 40 -2.73 -1.39 0.74
CA CYS A 40 -2.73 -0.05 1.28
C CYS A 40 -4.14 0.34 1.70
N SER A 41 -4.25 1.17 2.74
CA SER A 41 -5.51 1.77 3.17
C SER A 41 -5.40 3.28 3.29
N TRP A 42 -6.50 3.98 3.01
CA TRP A 42 -6.60 5.43 3.18
C TRP A 42 -8.02 5.85 3.49
N PHE A 43 -8.18 7.09 3.94
CA PHE A 43 -9.48 7.76 4.02
C PHE A 43 -9.60 8.75 2.87
N ASP A 44 -10.74 8.79 2.20
CA ASP A 44 -11.02 9.84 1.22
C ASP A 44 -11.45 11.16 1.91
N GLU A 45 -11.67 12.20 1.12
CA GLU A 45 -12.10 13.53 1.61
C GLU A 45 -13.43 13.49 2.38
N ASN A 46 -14.25 12.46 2.16
CA ASN A 46 -15.53 12.24 2.83
C ASN A 46 -15.38 11.34 4.06
N SER A 47 -14.16 11.05 4.50
CA SER A 47 -13.84 10.14 5.61
C SER A 47 -14.30 8.70 5.39
N ASN A 48 -14.47 8.26 4.14
CA ASN A 48 -14.73 6.85 3.87
C ASN A 48 -13.41 6.08 3.86
N PHE A 49 -13.41 4.91 4.50
CA PHE A 49 -12.26 4.02 4.54
C PHE A 49 -12.17 3.18 3.25
N HIS A 50 -10.99 3.19 2.63
CA HIS A 50 -10.69 2.41 1.43
C HIS A 50 -9.50 1.50 1.67
N VAL A 51 -9.53 0.33 1.03
CA VAL A 51 -8.43 -0.65 1.02
C VAL A 51 -8.25 -1.14 -0.41
N HIS A 52 -7.01 -1.17 -0.88
CA HIS A 52 -6.69 -1.68 -2.21
C HIS A 52 -5.27 -2.26 -2.27
N VAL A 53 -5.09 -3.26 -3.13
CA VAL A 53 -3.79 -3.90 -3.38
C VAL A 53 -3.13 -3.26 -4.59
N PHE A 54 -1.95 -2.69 -4.40
CA PHE A 54 -1.19 -2.02 -5.45
C PHE A 54 0.12 -2.76 -5.76
N PRO A 55 0.57 -2.74 -7.03
CA PRO A 55 1.94 -3.09 -7.35
C PRO A 55 2.92 -2.11 -6.68
N ILE A 56 3.96 -2.61 -6.02
CA ILE A 56 4.95 -1.75 -5.33
C ILE A 56 5.67 -0.78 -6.27
N VAL A 57 5.73 -1.11 -7.57
CA VAL A 57 6.34 -0.24 -8.60
C VAL A 57 5.55 1.04 -8.85
N ALA A 58 4.27 1.06 -8.48
CA ALA A 58 3.38 2.21 -8.58
C ALA A 58 3.39 3.10 -7.33
N LEU A 59 4.06 2.67 -6.26
CA LEU A 59 4.13 3.37 -4.97
C LEU A 59 5.42 4.19 -4.84
N GLU A 60 5.32 5.32 -4.15
CA GLU A 60 6.43 6.13 -3.66
C GLU A 60 6.26 6.44 -2.17
N PHE A 61 7.36 6.81 -1.51
CA PHE A 61 7.40 7.13 -0.09
C PHE A 61 7.29 8.63 0.10
N VAL A 62 6.51 9.04 1.10
CA VAL A 62 6.49 10.42 1.59
C VAL A 62 7.86 10.82 2.15
#